data_AF-A0A511TH41-F1
#
_entry.id   AF-A0A511TH41-F1
#
_cell.length_a   1.000
_cell.length_b   1.000
_cell.length_c   1.000
_cell.angle_alpha   90.00
_cell.angle_beta   90.00
_cell.angle_gamma   90.00
#
_symmetry.space_group_name_H-M   'P 1'
#
loop_
_entity.id
_entity.type
_entity.pdbx_description
1 polymer ?
#
loop_
_entity_poly.entity_id
_entity_poly.type
_entity_poly.pdbx_seq_one_letter_code
_entity_poly.pdbx_strand_id
1 'polypeptide(L)'
;MPLLPNLPTKAQVIALTRAIRNRMDGSIARADLFGTIEDFWADYLEIRGERYRQRQSSLCLVEHSVYEFLTANPQLARTGDVGHTVFVNLLMFLQVVQSEHTAVIQEVMPEPQVYAMDADDMVTGLAWRALKGGNGAIEVLDTDHVVAQPIRQNPERVEGFRVTVLAAFARMLSTAGGRSLVTQLLAQGKKVRIIPRTRSTVLSAQVLRQGLRELNRRYGIPIPEDVSSGDLGPAVTGVFSEAGTIQGMALAMGSAKANIDIVSGSELPRLPDTGSGSIIAIDPRISDASFVAFDGLKNPLVTPLFLTIAHELIHALHNAYGTSRGMFPLCDYNNREEYETIRGTDLSENTLRAEHRLGVRFGHSGEFTQDLLRYLRRNLQVRVDESLALKYG
;
A
#
# COMPACT_ATOMS: atom_id res chain seq x y z
N MET A 1 -16.93 8.63 20.22
CA MET A 1 -15.81 7.69 20.40
C MET A 1 -16.24 6.31 19.95
N PRO A 2 -16.07 5.93 18.68
CA PRO A 2 -15.99 4.51 18.36
C PRO A 2 -14.65 4.01 18.87
N LEU A 3 -14.71 2.97 19.70
CA LEU A 3 -13.58 2.29 20.28
C LEU A 3 -12.66 1.80 19.15
N LEU A 4 -11.37 2.16 19.21
CA LEU A 4 -10.33 1.38 18.54
C LEU A 4 -10.60 -0.10 18.84
N PRO A 5 -10.59 -1.01 17.85
CA PRO A 5 -10.79 -2.43 18.12
C PRO A 5 -9.83 -2.84 19.23
N ASN A 6 -10.37 -3.46 20.30
CA ASN A 6 -9.66 -3.78 21.54
C ASN A 6 -8.20 -4.15 21.27
N LEU A 7 -7.30 -3.18 21.44
CA LEU A 7 -5.87 -3.40 21.27
C LEU A 7 -5.48 -4.52 22.23
N PRO A 8 -4.70 -5.51 21.78
CA PRO A 8 -4.28 -6.57 22.66
C PRO A 8 -3.51 -5.98 23.85
N THR A 9 -3.93 -6.35 25.05
CA THR A 9 -3.31 -5.94 26.30
C THR A 9 -1.83 -6.37 26.34
N LYS A 10 -1.00 -5.70 27.17
CA LYS A 10 0.39 -6.13 27.45
C LYS A 10 0.48 -7.64 27.69
N ALA A 11 -0.46 -8.18 28.48
CA ALA A 11 -0.54 -9.59 28.80
C ALA A 11 -0.79 -10.46 27.57
N GLN A 12 -1.68 -10.04 26.66
CA GLN A 12 -1.95 -10.77 25.42
C GLN A 12 -0.76 -10.75 24.46
N VAL A 13 -0.05 -9.63 24.34
CA VAL A 13 1.11 -9.57 23.46
C VAL A 13 2.30 -10.34 24.04
N ILE A 14 2.60 -10.19 25.33
CA ILE A 14 3.64 -11.01 26.00
C ILE A 14 3.28 -12.50 25.90
N ALA A 15 2.01 -12.86 26.10
CA ALA A 15 1.56 -14.24 25.94
C ALA A 15 1.74 -14.73 24.50
N LEU A 16 1.45 -13.90 23.50
CA LEU A 16 1.66 -14.21 22.09
C LEU A 16 3.15 -14.40 21.78
N THR A 17 4.01 -13.47 22.20
CA THR A 17 5.46 -13.52 22.01
C THR A 17 6.07 -14.76 22.66
N ARG A 18 5.67 -15.08 23.90
CA ARG A 18 6.09 -16.33 24.58
C ARG A 18 5.54 -17.57 23.89
N ALA A 19 4.29 -17.55 23.43
CA ALA A 19 3.70 -18.67 22.69
C ALA A 19 4.41 -18.93 21.36
N ILE A 20 4.83 -17.88 20.65
CA ILE A 20 5.65 -18.00 19.43
C ILE A 20 7.03 -18.56 19.80
N ARG A 21 7.72 -17.99 20.80
CA ARG A 21 9.04 -18.45 21.25
C ARG A 21 9.02 -19.93 21.63
N ASN A 22 8.10 -20.36 22.50
CA ASN A 22 8.00 -21.74 22.96
C ASN A 22 7.68 -22.73 21.82
N ARG A 23 7.00 -22.29 20.76
CA ARG A 23 6.72 -23.14 19.58
C ARG A 23 7.91 -23.27 18.63
N MET A 24 8.92 -22.42 18.79
CA MET A 24 10.11 -22.40 17.94
C MET A 24 11.36 -22.97 18.64
N ASP A 25 11.24 -23.42 19.88
CA ASP A 25 12.31 -24.13 20.60
C ASP A 25 12.81 -25.33 19.76
N GLY A 26 14.04 -25.23 19.26
CA GLY A 26 14.67 -26.22 18.38
C GLY A 26 14.90 -25.77 16.93
N SER A 27 14.31 -24.66 16.50
CA SER A 27 14.61 -24.00 15.22
C SER A 27 15.57 -22.83 15.44
N ILE A 28 16.42 -22.52 14.45
CA ILE A 28 17.40 -21.42 14.48
C ILE A 28 16.66 -20.06 14.40
N ALA A 29 15.76 -19.79 15.33
CA ALA A 29 15.16 -18.49 15.48
C ALA A 29 16.11 -17.65 16.34
N ARG A 30 16.59 -16.54 15.78
CA ARG A 30 17.43 -15.57 16.50
C ARG A 30 16.74 -15.20 17.82
N ALA A 31 17.39 -15.49 18.95
CA ALA A 31 16.97 -15.02 20.28
C ALA A 31 16.69 -13.50 20.29
N ASP A 32 17.40 -12.77 19.42
CA ASP A 32 17.37 -11.31 19.25
C ASP A 32 15.99 -10.74 18.86
N LEU A 33 15.18 -11.43 18.03
CA LEU A 33 13.87 -10.89 17.64
C LEU A 33 12.92 -10.84 18.84
N PHE A 34 12.83 -11.95 19.58
CA PHE A 34 11.91 -12.04 20.71
C PHE A 34 12.38 -11.20 21.87
N GLY A 35 13.69 -11.05 22.06
CA GLY A 35 14.25 -10.03 22.96
C GLY A 35 13.78 -8.64 22.55
N THR A 36 13.98 -8.25 21.29
CA THR A 36 13.55 -6.93 20.79
C THR A 36 12.05 -6.67 20.98
N ILE A 37 11.19 -7.67 20.75
CA ILE A 37 9.74 -7.52 20.97
C ILE A 37 9.44 -7.39 22.48
N GLU A 38 10.05 -8.21 23.33
CA GLU A 38 9.84 -8.14 24.79
C GLU A 38 10.34 -6.83 25.39
N ASP A 39 11.54 -6.39 25.00
CA ASP A 39 12.14 -5.11 25.39
C ASP A 39 11.29 -3.94 24.91
N PHE A 40 10.84 -3.98 23.65
CA PHE A 40 9.91 -2.99 23.12
C PHE A 40 8.67 -2.85 24.02
N TRP A 41 8.05 -3.93 24.47
CA TRP A 41 6.85 -3.83 25.33
C TRP A 41 7.15 -3.45 26.78
N ALA A 42 8.35 -3.75 27.27
CA ALA A 42 8.80 -3.27 28.57
C ALA A 42 8.91 -1.73 28.52
N ASP A 43 9.64 -1.22 27.54
CA ASP A 43 9.92 0.20 27.36
C ASP A 43 8.66 0.98 26.92
N TYR A 44 7.91 0.47 25.94
CA TYR A 44 6.76 1.16 25.34
C TYR A 44 5.68 1.55 26.36
N LEU A 45 5.53 0.76 27.43
CA LEU A 45 4.53 1.02 28.47
C LEU A 45 5.00 1.99 29.54
N GLU A 46 6.32 2.14 29.73
CA GLU A 46 6.90 3.20 30.56
C GLU A 46 6.91 4.55 29.79
N ILE A 47 7.09 4.49 28.47
CA ILE A 47 7.25 5.64 27.56
C ILE A 47 5.90 6.25 27.12
N ARG A 48 4.73 5.71 27.52
CA ARG A 48 3.42 6.31 27.17
C ARG A 48 3.27 7.78 27.64
N GLY A 49 4.12 8.24 28.57
CA GLY A 49 4.23 9.65 28.99
C GLY A 49 5.40 10.45 28.37
N GLU A 50 6.25 9.85 27.54
CA GLU A 50 7.43 10.50 26.93
C GLU A 50 7.15 11.09 25.52
N ARG A 51 8.12 11.84 24.98
CA ARG A 51 8.03 12.56 23.70
C ARG A 51 7.77 11.59 22.53
N TYR A 52 6.80 11.92 21.67
CA TYR A 52 6.44 11.24 20.41
C TYR A 52 7.60 10.53 19.68
N ARG A 53 8.77 11.20 19.59
CA ARG A 53 9.94 10.73 18.83
C ARG A 53 10.45 9.38 19.32
N GLN A 54 10.49 9.16 20.63
CA GLN A 54 10.95 7.89 21.20
C GLN A 54 9.96 6.77 20.87
N ARG A 55 8.66 7.01 21.08
CA ARG A 55 7.60 6.03 20.73
C ARG A 55 7.64 5.62 19.26
N GLN A 56 7.73 6.61 18.37
CA GLN A 56 7.80 6.33 16.93
C GLN A 56 9.07 5.54 16.55
N SER A 57 10.22 5.87 17.16
CA SER A 57 11.49 5.16 16.91
C SER A 57 11.42 3.70 17.37
N SER A 58 10.87 3.45 18.57
CA SER A 58 10.68 2.10 19.09
C SER A 58 9.72 1.28 18.23
N LEU A 59 8.61 1.89 17.76
CA LEU A 59 7.67 1.23 16.85
C LEU A 59 8.33 0.86 15.52
N CYS A 60 9.11 1.76 14.92
CA CYS A 60 9.85 1.46 13.69
C CYS A 60 10.90 0.36 13.89
N LEU A 61 11.60 0.35 15.02
CA LEU A 61 12.60 -0.68 15.33
C LEU A 61 11.98 -2.07 15.40
N VAL A 62 10.88 -2.23 16.15
CA VAL A 62 10.23 -3.53 16.30
C VAL A 62 9.58 -3.98 14.99
N GLU A 63 9.00 -3.05 14.24
CA GLU A 63 8.44 -3.28 12.91
C GLU A 63 9.50 -3.83 11.93
N HIS A 64 10.62 -3.13 11.79
CA HIS A 64 11.70 -3.54 10.88
C HIS A 64 12.32 -4.87 11.29
N SER A 65 12.40 -5.16 12.59
CA SER A 65 12.89 -6.44 13.10
C SER A 65 11.99 -7.60 12.68
N VAL A 66 10.67 -7.41 12.71
CA VAL A 66 9.70 -8.41 12.24
C VAL A 66 9.79 -8.57 10.72
N TYR A 67 9.92 -7.49 9.96
CA TYR A 67 10.10 -7.55 8.51
C TYR A 67 11.36 -8.30 8.11
N GLU A 68 12.48 -8.01 8.77
CA GLU A 68 13.75 -8.69 8.52
C GLU A 68 13.62 -10.19 8.82
N PHE A 69 12.99 -10.56 9.94
CA PHE A 69 12.77 -11.96 10.30
C PHE A 69 11.89 -12.70 9.28
N LEU A 70 10.76 -12.13 8.88
CA LEU A 70 9.86 -12.74 7.90
C LEU A 70 10.54 -12.87 6.53
N THR A 71 11.33 -11.87 6.13
CA THR A 71 12.11 -11.89 4.90
C THR A 71 13.22 -12.93 4.93
N ALA A 72 13.87 -13.14 6.08
CA ALA A 72 14.90 -14.16 6.25
C ALA A 72 14.32 -15.59 6.37
N ASN A 73 13.01 -15.72 6.62
CA ASN A 73 12.34 -17.00 6.83
C ASN A 73 11.08 -17.16 5.96
N PRO A 74 11.19 -17.03 4.62
CA PRO A 74 10.04 -17.05 3.71
C PRO A 74 9.27 -18.38 3.74
N GLN A 75 9.93 -19.47 4.13
CA GLN A 75 9.34 -20.79 4.27
C GLN A 75 8.27 -20.85 5.38
N LEU A 76 8.28 -19.96 6.37
CA LEU A 76 7.36 -20.03 7.52
C LEU A 76 5.90 -20.14 7.09
N ALA A 77 5.50 -19.38 6.06
CA ALA A 77 4.13 -19.42 5.56
C ALA A 77 3.70 -20.81 5.02
N ARG A 78 4.66 -21.64 4.61
CA ARG A 78 4.46 -22.95 3.96
C ARG A 78 4.87 -24.14 4.83
N THR A 79 5.54 -23.93 5.97
CA THR A 79 6.18 -25.01 6.73
C THR A 79 5.31 -25.54 7.86
N GLY A 80 4.40 -26.47 7.53
CA GLY A 80 3.55 -27.17 8.50
C GLY A 80 2.71 -26.23 9.38
N ASP A 81 2.00 -26.80 10.36
CA ASP A 81 1.09 -26.02 11.21
C ASP A 81 1.82 -25.01 12.09
N VAL A 82 3.03 -25.35 12.55
CA VAL A 82 3.81 -24.51 13.47
C VAL A 82 4.34 -23.27 12.76
N GLY A 83 5.07 -23.43 11.64
CA GLY A 83 5.62 -22.31 10.88
C GLY A 83 4.51 -21.37 10.39
N HIS A 84 3.41 -21.94 9.90
CA HIS A 84 2.26 -21.16 9.46
C HIS A 84 1.64 -20.35 10.60
N THR A 85 1.50 -20.94 11.80
CA THR A 85 0.98 -20.21 12.96
C THR A 85 1.91 -19.06 13.37
N VAL A 86 3.22 -19.28 13.33
CA VAL A 86 4.21 -18.21 13.61
C VAL A 86 4.05 -17.07 12.62
N PHE A 87 3.98 -17.38 11.33
CA PHE A 87 3.78 -16.38 10.28
C PHE A 87 2.52 -15.53 10.51
N VAL A 88 1.37 -16.18 10.76
CA VAL A 88 0.09 -15.49 11.04
C VAL A 88 0.19 -14.60 12.28
N ASN A 89 0.79 -15.09 13.36
CA ASN A 89 0.91 -14.33 14.59
C ASN A 89 1.79 -13.09 14.42
N LEU A 90 2.85 -13.18 13.61
CA LEU A 90 3.69 -12.02 13.28
C LEU A 90 2.96 -10.99 12.40
N LEU A 91 2.11 -11.43 11.47
CA LEU A 91 1.23 -10.50 10.74
C LEU A 91 0.24 -9.79 11.68
N MET A 92 -0.38 -10.53 12.59
CA MET A 92 -1.28 -9.94 13.60
C MET A 92 -0.53 -8.96 14.50
N PHE A 93 0.70 -9.27 14.88
CA PHE A 93 1.55 -8.36 15.63
C PHE A 93 1.81 -7.05 14.87
N LEU A 94 2.14 -7.12 13.57
CA LEU A 94 2.31 -5.92 12.74
C LEU A 94 1.04 -5.05 12.66
N GLN A 95 -0.14 -5.66 12.65
CA GLN A 95 -1.40 -4.90 12.72
C GLN A 95 -1.55 -4.13 14.05
N VAL A 96 -1.03 -4.67 15.16
CA VAL A 96 -1.00 -3.95 16.45
C VAL A 96 -0.05 -2.77 16.36
N VAL A 97 1.16 -2.99 15.83
CA VAL A 97 2.16 -1.93 15.62
C VAL A 97 1.60 -0.80 14.74
N GLN A 98 0.92 -1.13 13.65
CA GLN A 98 0.21 -0.16 12.80
C GLN A 98 -0.82 0.64 13.60
N SER A 99 -1.62 -0.04 14.44
CA SER A 99 -2.66 0.62 15.22
C SER A 99 -2.08 1.58 16.27
N GLU A 100 -0.92 1.24 16.85
CA GLU A 100 -0.18 2.12 17.74
C GLU A 100 0.42 3.33 17.01
N HIS A 101 0.93 3.16 15.78
CA HIS A 101 1.29 4.30 14.94
C HIS A 101 0.10 5.24 14.70
N THR A 102 -1.09 4.70 14.40
CA THR A 102 -2.31 5.49 14.24
C THR A 102 -2.69 6.24 15.52
N ALA A 103 -2.62 5.57 16.68
CA ALA A 103 -2.90 6.20 17.97
C ALA A 103 -1.93 7.35 18.27
N VAL A 104 -0.63 7.13 18.02
CA VAL A 104 0.41 8.15 18.17
C VAL A 104 0.10 9.37 17.28
N ILE A 105 -0.27 9.17 16.01
CA ILE A 105 -0.68 10.28 15.13
C ILE A 105 -1.94 10.97 15.64
N GLN A 106 -2.93 10.23 16.14
CA GLN A 106 -4.16 10.81 16.68
C GLN A 106 -3.89 11.72 17.89
N GLU A 107 -2.92 11.36 18.73
CA GLU A 107 -2.51 12.15 19.89
C GLU A 107 -1.81 13.46 19.49
N VAL A 108 -0.95 13.45 18.46
CA VAL A 108 -0.21 14.64 17.99
C VAL A 108 -0.91 15.45 16.90
N MET A 109 -2.00 14.92 16.35
CA MET A 109 -2.85 15.57 15.34
C MET A 109 -3.32 16.98 15.77
N PRO A 110 -3.73 17.23 17.03
CA PRO A 110 -4.12 18.57 17.48
C PRO A 110 -2.95 19.57 17.55
N GLU A 111 -1.71 19.10 17.62
CA GLU A 111 -0.57 19.97 17.92
C GLU A 111 -0.04 20.75 16.70
N PRO A 112 0.35 22.02 16.84
CA PRO A 112 0.84 22.82 15.71
C PRO A 112 2.26 22.44 15.25
N GLN A 113 3.01 21.67 16.05
CA GLN A 113 4.43 21.40 15.83
C GLN A 113 4.69 20.16 14.97
N VAL A 114 5.87 20.17 14.35
CA VAL A 114 6.38 19.11 13.47
C VAL A 114 6.93 17.99 14.33
N TYR A 115 6.26 16.84 14.29
CA TYR A 115 6.72 15.60 14.91
C TYR A 115 7.31 14.65 13.87
N ALA A 116 7.99 15.18 12.86
CA ALA A 116 8.78 14.34 11.97
C ALA A 116 9.91 13.67 12.77
N MET A 117 10.23 12.43 12.40
CA MET A 117 11.49 11.80 12.80
C MET A 117 12.61 12.70 12.23
N ASP A 118 13.46 13.24 13.11
CA ASP A 118 14.34 14.39 12.91
C ASP A 118 13.68 15.77 12.73
N ALA A 119 13.65 16.54 13.82
CA ALA A 119 13.32 17.97 13.79
C ALA A 119 14.37 18.82 13.05
N ASP A 120 15.53 18.23 12.72
CA ASP A 120 16.64 18.89 12.05
C ASP A 120 16.52 18.79 10.52
N ASP A 121 15.67 17.89 9.99
CA ASP A 121 15.35 17.83 8.57
C ASP A 121 14.16 18.74 8.23
N MET A 122 14.50 19.98 7.88
CA MET A 122 13.54 21.00 7.44
C MET A 122 12.62 20.50 6.32
N VAL A 123 13.12 19.67 5.40
CA VAL A 123 12.38 19.19 4.23
C VAL A 123 11.27 18.24 4.69
N THR A 124 11.58 17.28 5.55
CA THR A 124 10.59 16.37 6.14
C THR A 124 9.56 17.12 6.96
N GLY A 125 9.99 18.13 7.72
CA GLY A 125 9.07 18.95 8.50
C GLY A 125 8.11 19.79 7.68
N LEU A 126 8.51 20.25 6.49
CA LEU A 126 7.64 20.94 5.53
C LEU A 126 6.67 19.96 4.86
N ALA A 127 7.17 18.79 4.43
CA ALA A 127 6.34 17.75 3.83
C ALA A 127 5.23 17.29 4.78
N TRP A 128 5.57 17.03 6.05
CA TRP A 128 4.59 16.66 7.08
C TRP A 128 3.54 17.75 7.30
N ARG A 129 3.94 19.01 7.38
CA ARG A 129 3.01 20.15 7.52
C ARG A 129 2.05 20.25 6.34
N ALA A 130 2.55 20.06 5.12
CA ALA A 130 1.72 20.09 3.91
C ALA A 130 0.66 18.97 3.93
N LEU A 131 1.07 17.74 4.27
CA LEU A 131 0.18 16.58 4.40
C LEU A 131 -0.88 16.79 5.51
N LYS A 132 -0.43 17.15 6.70
CA LYS A 132 -1.29 17.35 7.89
C LYS A 132 -2.25 18.52 7.70
N GLY A 133 -1.82 19.61 7.07
CA GLY A 133 -2.64 20.79 6.83
C GLY A 133 -3.68 20.59 5.72
N GLY A 134 -3.48 19.62 4.83
CA GLY A 134 -4.39 19.38 3.70
C GLY A 134 -4.38 20.48 2.63
N ASN A 135 -3.45 21.43 2.72
CA ASN A 135 -3.35 22.57 1.81
C ASN A 135 -2.32 22.36 0.69
N GLY A 136 -1.75 21.15 0.58
CA GLY A 136 -0.71 20.81 -0.38
C GLY A 136 -1.23 20.20 -1.69
N ALA A 137 -0.30 19.68 -2.50
CA ALA A 137 -0.61 18.90 -3.69
C ALA A 137 -1.24 17.54 -3.32
N ILE A 138 -0.94 17.00 -2.14
CA ILE A 138 -1.51 15.75 -1.62
C ILE A 138 -2.61 16.08 -0.61
N GLU A 139 -3.82 15.57 -0.86
CA GLU A 139 -5.00 15.73 -0.03
C GLU A 139 -5.50 14.36 0.45
N VAL A 140 -5.71 14.20 1.75
CA VAL A 140 -6.27 12.98 2.34
C VAL A 140 -7.66 13.29 2.90
N LEU A 141 -8.70 12.65 2.40
CA LEU A 141 -10.08 12.97 2.77
C LEU A 141 -10.72 11.79 3.52
N ASP A 142 -11.46 12.06 4.59
CA ASP A 142 -12.28 11.05 5.30
C ASP A 142 -13.52 10.64 4.50
N THR A 143 -13.87 11.42 3.48
CA THR A 143 -15.06 11.21 2.67
C THR A 143 -14.64 10.64 1.33
N ASP A 144 -15.39 9.66 0.85
CA ASP A 144 -15.22 9.14 -0.49
C ASP A 144 -15.52 10.20 -1.57
N HIS A 145 -15.29 9.83 -2.83
CA HIS A 145 -15.63 10.67 -3.96
C HIS A 145 -16.43 9.85 -4.98
N VAL A 146 -17.66 10.28 -5.26
CA VAL A 146 -18.50 9.72 -6.30
C VAL A 146 -18.15 10.42 -7.61
N VAL A 147 -17.39 9.73 -8.47
CA VAL A 147 -16.81 10.32 -9.69
C VAL A 147 -17.74 10.18 -10.91
N ALA A 148 -18.81 9.38 -10.82
CA ALA A 148 -19.64 9.02 -11.97
C ALA A 148 -21.09 9.46 -11.81
N GLN A 149 -21.53 10.44 -12.60
CA GLN A 149 -22.96 10.62 -12.90
C GLN A 149 -23.43 9.38 -13.71
N PRO A 150 -24.62 8.79 -13.43
CA PRO A 150 -25.72 9.33 -12.65
C PRO A 150 -25.82 8.76 -11.23
N ILE A 151 -24.73 8.24 -10.65
CA ILE A 151 -24.78 7.66 -9.30
C ILE A 151 -25.06 8.79 -8.30
N ARG A 152 -26.34 8.99 -7.98
CA ARG A 152 -26.80 9.92 -6.93
C ARG A 152 -26.67 9.25 -5.57
N GLN A 153 -25.44 8.87 -5.21
CA GLN A 153 -25.14 8.45 -3.84
C GLN A 153 -24.49 9.62 -3.12
N ASN A 154 -24.93 9.85 -1.88
CA ASN A 154 -24.25 10.79 -1.02
C ASN A 154 -22.86 10.22 -0.70
N PRO A 155 -21.81 11.05 -0.74
CA PRO A 155 -20.49 10.61 -0.34
C PRO A 155 -20.50 10.01 1.07
N GLU A 156 -19.88 8.85 1.24
CA GLU A 156 -19.78 8.16 2.52
C GLU A 156 -18.52 8.62 3.26
N ARG A 157 -18.68 8.96 4.55
CA ARG A 157 -17.57 9.34 5.43
C ARG A 157 -17.12 8.13 6.24
N VAL A 158 -15.81 7.88 6.24
CA VAL A 158 -15.15 6.85 7.05
C VAL A 158 -14.34 7.51 8.16
N GLU A 159 -14.85 7.46 9.39
CA GLU A 159 -14.18 8.02 10.55
C GLU A 159 -12.80 7.37 10.78
N GLY A 160 -11.77 8.20 11.02
CA GLY A 160 -10.41 7.73 11.30
C GLY A 160 -9.58 7.34 10.06
N PHE A 161 -10.15 7.40 8.85
CA PHE A 161 -9.44 7.08 7.62
C PHE A 161 -8.22 8.01 7.41
N ARG A 162 -8.42 9.33 7.50
CA ARG A 162 -7.35 10.32 7.33
C ARG A 162 -6.20 10.09 8.31
N VAL A 163 -6.51 9.80 9.57
CA VAL A 163 -5.50 9.55 10.60
C VAL A 163 -4.69 8.30 10.26
N THR A 164 -5.34 7.23 9.81
CA THR A 164 -4.68 5.98 9.39
C THR A 164 -3.74 6.21 8.20
N VAL A 165 -4.18 6.95 7.19
CA VAL A 165 -3.34 7.30 6.03
C VAL A 165 -2.18 8.21 6.45
N LEU A 166 -2.39 9.18 7.34
CA LEU A 166 -1.32 10.03 7.86
C LEU A 166 -0.29 9.24 8.68
N ALA A 167 -0.71 8.23 9.43
CA ALA A 167 0.21 7.29 10.09
C ALA A 167 1.05 6.49 9.10
N ALA A 168 0.46 6.09 7.97
CA ALA A 168 1.18 5.46 6.88
C ALA A 168 2.23 6.42 6.25
N PHE A 169 1.88 7.69 6.04
CA PHE A 169 2.85 8.72 5.62
C PHE A 169 3.96 8.93 6.64
N ALA A 170 3.66 8.97 7.94
CA ALA A 170 4.68 9.13 8.97
C ALA A 170 5.72 8.00 8.92
N ARG A 171 5.27 6.76 8.70
CA ARG A 171 6.15 5.60 8.49
C ARG A 171 6.96 5.73 7.21
N MET A 172 6.35 6.17 6.11
CA MET A 172 7.04 6.39 4.83
C MET A 172 8.12 7.49 4.95
N LEU A 173 7.85 8.59 5.64
CA LEU A 173 8.80 9.69 5.82
C LEU A 173 10.01 9.31 6.71
N SER A 174 9.99 8.14 7.36
CA SER A 174 11.13 7.65 8.13
C SER A 174 12.32 7.26 7.25
N THR A 175 12.11 6.99 5.95
CA THR A 175 13.18 6.59 5.02
C THR A 175 13.47 7.66 3.95
N ALA A 176 14.65 7.58 3.33
CA ALA A 176 15.07 8.57 2.33
C ALA A 176 14.23 8.49 1.04
N GLY A 177 13.95 7.28 0.56
CA GLY A 177 13.09 7.04 -0.59
C GLY A 177 11.67 7.52 -0.34
N GLY A 178 11.11 7.29 0.84
CA GLY A 178 9.78 7.78 1.20
C GLY A 178 9.70 9.32 1.29
N ARG A 179 10.73 9.96 1.85
CA ARG A 179 10.87 11.43 1.80
C ARG A 179 10.95 11.94 0.36
N SER A 180 11.76 11.29 -0.47
CA SER A 180 11.92 11.63 -1.89
C SER A 180 10.57 11.54 -2.64
N LEU A 181 9.82 10.45 -2.47
CA LEU A 181 8.51 10.27 -3.08
C LEU A 181 7.53 11.41 -2.73
N VAL A 182 7.37 11.69 -1.43
CA VAL A 182 6.43 12.71 -0.96
C VAL A 182 6.84 14.10 -1.44
N THR A 183 8.13 14.43 -1.34
CA THR A 183 8.62 15.76 -1.74
C THR A 183 8.53 15.99 -3.24
N GLN A 184 8.80 14.98 -4.07
CA GLN A 184 8.62 15.07 -5.51
C GLN A 184 7.15 15.31 -5.89
N LEU A 185 6.21 14.56 -5.28
CA LEU A 185 4.78 14.79 -5.50
C LEU A 185 4.32 16.19 -5.07
N LEU A 186 4.82 16.68 -3.92
CA LEU A 186 4.53 18.04 -3.47
C LEU A 186 5.11 19.10 -4.42
N ALA A 187 6.30 18.86 -4.98
CA ALA A 187 6.97 19.77 -5.91
C ALA A 187 6.30 19.80 -7.30
N GLN A 188 5.72 18.69 -7.76
CA GLN A 188 5.02 18.63 -9.05
C GLN A 188 3.78 19.55 -9.12
N GLY A 189 3.19 19.88 -7.97
CA GLY A 189 2.00 20.74 -7.90
C GLY A 189 0.72 20.13 -8.49
N LYS A 190 0.78 18.90 -9.03
CA LYS A 190 -0.39 18.14 -9.49
C LYS A 190 -1.14 17.57 -8.29
N LYS A 191 -2.46 17.71 -8.30
CA LYS A 191 -3.30 17.26 -7.19
C LYS A 191 -3.36 15.73 -7.11
N VAL A 192 -3.05 15.18 -5.94
CA VAL A 192 -3.22 13.77 -5.58
C VAL A 192 -4.21 13.70 -4.43
N ARG A 193 -5.39 13.12 -4.66
CA ARG A 193 -6.40 12.93 -3.62
C ARG A 193 -6.43 11.48 -3.18
N ILE A 194 -6.31 11.25 -1.89
CA ILE A 194 -6.41 9.94 -1.26
C ILE A 194 -7.73 9.86 -0.51
N ILE A 195 -8.57 8.90 -0.88
CA ILE A 195 -9.95 8.78 -0.41
C ILE A 195 -10.26 7.34 0.02
N PRO A 196 -11.26 7.13 0.90
CA PRO A 196 -11.73 5.78 1.20
C PRO A 196 -12.43 5.17 -0.02
N ARG A 197 -12.09 3.92 -0.31
CA ARG A 197 -12.76 3.07 -1.28
C ARG A 197 -13.97 2.42 -0.62
N THR A 198 -15.09 3.12 -0.63
CA THR A 198 -16.39 2.65 -0.15
C THR A 198 -17.14 1.91 -1.24
N ARG A 199 -18.36 1.45 -0.92
CA ARG A 199 -19.25 0.89 -1.93
C ARG A 199 -19.56 1.90 -3.05
N SER A 200 -19.74 3.17 -2.71
CA SER A 200 -20.04 4.24 -3.68
C SER A 200 -18.88 4.45 -4.64
N THR A 201 -17.63 4.43 -4.15
CA THR A 201 -16.42 4.51 -4.97
C THR A 201 -16.32 3.32 -5.93
N VAL A 202 -16.56 2.11 -5.43
CA VAL A 202 -16.53 0.88 -6.26
C VAL A 202 -17.57 0.91 -7.36
N LEU A 203 -18.82 1.26 -7.03
CA LEU A 203 -19.89 1.39 -8.02
C LEU A 203 -19.58 2.46 -9.07
N SER A 204 -19.03 3.61 -8.64
CA SER A 204 -18.58 4.67 -9.55
C SER A 204 -17.52 4.18 -10.52
N ALA A 205 -16.49 3.51 -10.02
CA ALA A 205 -15.43 2.94 -10.85
C ALA A 205 -15.98 1.89 -11.83
N GLN A 206 -16.92 1.03 -11.40
CA GLN A 206 -17.57 0.05 -12.27
C GLN A 206 -18.38 0.70 -13.39
N VAL A 207 -19.18 1.73 -13.09
CA VAL A 207 -19.94 2.47 -14.11
C VAL A 207 -19.00 3.17 -15.10
N LEU A 208 -17.92 3.78 -14.63
CA LEU A 208 -16.92 4.43 -15.49
C LEU A 208 -16.25 3.41 -16.41
N ARG A 209 -15.83 2.25 -15.87
CA ARG A 209 -15.27 1.14 -16.67
C ARG A 209 -16.28 0.65 -17.72
N GLN A 210 -17.55 0.47 -17.36
CA GLN A 210 -18.58 0.06 -18.31
C GLN A 210 -18.79 1.10 -19.42
N GLY A 211 -18.85 2.38 -19.07
CA GLY A 211 -18.93 3.48 -20.04
C GLY A 211 -17.74 3.51 -20.99
N LEU A 212 -16.52 3.29 -20.47
CA LEU A 212 -15.32 3.20 -21.28
C LEU A 212 -15.32 1.98 -22.20
N ARG A 213 -15.75 0.80 -21.70
CA ARG A 213 -15.92 -0.40 -22.54
C ARG A 213 -16.86 -0.12 -23.70
N GLU A 214 -18.00 0.51 -23.42
CA GLU A 214 -19.00 0.84 -24.43
C GLU A 214 -18.48 1.86 -25.45
N LEU A 215 -17.74 2.88 -25.00
CA LEU A 215 -17.08 3.84 -25.87
C LEU A 215 -16.04 3.15 -26.77
N ASN A 216 -15.20 2.29 -26.20
CA ASN A 216 -14.21 1.52 -26.94
C ASN A 216 -14.87 0.62 -27.99
N ARG A 217 -15.95 -0.09 -27.64
CA ARG A 217 -16.72 -0.89 -28.62
C ARG A 217 -17.24 -0.03 -29.77
N ARG A 218 -17.80 1.15 -29.47
CA ARG A 218 -18.36 2.06 -30.50
C ARG A 218 -17.30 2.56 -31.48
N TYR A 219 -16.07 2.77 -31.01
CA TYR A 219 -14.96 3.26 -31.83
C TYR A 219 -14.02 2.15 -32.31
N GLY A 220 -14.35 0.87 -32.10
CA GLY A 220 -13.51 -0.26 -32.50
C GLY A 220 -12.17 -0.34 -31.76
N ILE A 221 -12.05 0.29 -30.59
CA ILE A 221 -10.85 0.30 -29.77
C ILE A 221 -10.82 -1.01 -28.95
N PRO A 222 -9.70 -1.75 -28.92
CA PRO A 222 -9.51 -2.90 -28.05
C PRO A 222 -9.87 -2.58 -26.58
N ILE A 223 -10.54 -3.50 -25.89
CA ILE A 223 -10.87 -3.34 -24.46
C ILE A 223 -9.68 -3.87 -23.65
N PRO A 224 -9.00 -3.02 -22.86
CA PRO A 224 -7.90 -3.46 -22.01
C PRO A 224 -8.33 -4.52 -20.98
N GLU A 225 -7.43 -5.45 -20.63
CA GLU A 225 -7.71 -6.59 -19.76
C GLU A 225 -8.04 -6.17 -18.30
N ASP A 226 -7.39 -5.12 -17.80
CA ASP A 226 -7.67 -4.43 -16.52
C ASP A 226 -9.07 -3.78 -16.48
N VAL A 227 -9.54 -3.31 -17.64
CA VAL A 227 -10.91 -2.82 -17.79
C VAL A 227 -11.88 -3.99 -17.81
N SER A 228 -11.46 -5.22 -18.15
CA SER A 228 -12.31 -6.42 -18.30
C SER A 228 -12.59 -7.18 -17.00
N SER A 229 -11.65 -7.22 -16.05
CA SER A 229 -11.66 -8.16 -14.92
C SER A 229 -12.54 -7.78 -13.73
N GLY A 230 -13.09 -6.56 -13.65
CA GLY A 230 -14.12 -6.17 -12.67
C GLY A 230 -13.64 -6.04 -11.21
N ASP A 231 -12.60 -6.77 -10.82
CA ASP A 231 -11.95 -6.64 -9.51
C ASP A 231 -11.09 -5.39 -9.45
N LEU A 232 -11.18 -4.72 -8.31
CA LEU A 232 -10.33 -3.60 -7.93
C LEU A 232 -9.48 -4.13 -6.78
N GLY A 233 -8.16 -4.14 -6.97
CA GLY A 233 -7.19 -4.50 -5.92
C GLY A 233 -7.37 -3.66 -4.65
N PRO A 234 -6.66 -3.99 -3.56
CA PRO A 234 -6.86 -3.37 -2.23
C PRO A 234 -6.81 -1.83 -2.25
N ALA A 235 -5.88 -1.27 -3.01
CA ALA A 235 -5.87 0.12 -3.39
C ALA A 235 -5.86 0.23 -4.93
N VAL A 236 -6.34 1.36 -5.45
CA VAL A 236 -6.33 1.64 -6.89
C VAL A 236 -6.05 3.12 -7.11
N THR A 237 -5.05 3.41 -7.93
CA THR A 237 -4.81 4.73 -8.52
C THR A 237 -5.56 4.87 -9.83
N GLY A 238 -6.29 5.97 -9.96
CA GLY A 238 -6.89 6.42 -11.20
C GLY A 238 -6.43 7.82 -11.55
N VAL A 239 -6.35 8.12 -12.84
CA VAL A 239 -6.15 9.49 -13.32
C VAL A 239 -7.45 10.27 -13.12
N PHE A 240 -7.34 11.45 -12.50
CA PHE A 240 -8.51 12.30 -12.32
C PHE A 240 -8.59 13.35 -13.42
N SER A 241 -9.78 13.48 -14.00
CA SER A 241 -10.19 14.71 -14.67
C SER A 241 -11.14 15.45 -13.73
N GLU A 242 -10.84 16.71 -13.44
CA GLU A 242 -11.67 17.61 -12.64
C GLU A 242 -13.13 17.69 -13.11
N ALA A 243 -13.40 17.35 -14.38
CA ALA A 243 -14.76 17.35 -14.92
C ALA A 243 -15.69 16.27 -14.32
N GLY A 244 -15.18 15.21 -13.67
CA GLY A 244 -16.05 14.15 -13.10
C GLY A 244 -17.00 13.49 -14.13
N THR A 245 -16.66 13.54 -15.42
CA THR A 245 -17.45 12.97 -16.50
C THR A 245 -16.72 11.77 -17.12
N ILE A 246 -17.49 10.82 -17.67
CA ILE A 246 -16.94 9.68 -18.45
C ILE A 246 -15.98 10.18 -19.54
N GLN A 247 -16.29 11.32 -20.16
CA GLN A 247 -15.49 11.91 -21.23
C GLN A 247 -14.21 12.59 -20.72
N GLY A 248 -14.30 13.31 -19.59
CA GLY A 248 -13.10 13.84 -18.92
C GLY A 248 -12.17 12.72 -18.44
N MET A 249 -12.71 11.60 -17.96
CA MET A 249 -11.92 10.45 -17.56
C MET A 249 -11.35 9.68 -18.76
N ALA A 250 -12.10 9.54 -19.87
CA ALA A 250 -11.56 8.97 -21.11
C ALA A 250 -10.42 9.82 -21.68
N LEU A 251 -10.49 11.15 -21.55
CA LEU A 251 -9.40 12.06 -21.89
C LEU A 251 -8.22 11.91 -20.92
N ALA A 252 -8.45 11.81 -19.61
CA ALA A 252 -7.39 11.65 -18.62
C ALA A 252 -6.68 10.28 -18.71
N MET A 253 -7.44 9.20 -18.89
CA MET A 253 -6.92 7.86 -19.15
C MET A 253 -6.29 7.76 -20.54
N GLY A 254 -6.85 8.48 -21.51
CA GLY A 254 -6.27 8.72 -22.82
C GLY A 254 -4.88 9.31 -22.65
N SER A 255 -4.73 10.45 -21.96
CA SER A 255 -3.46 11.12 -21.72
C SER A 255 -2.43 10.30 -20.92
N ALA A 256 -2.86 9.51 -19.93
CA ALA A 256 -1.94 8.63 -19.19
C ALA A 256 -1.58 7.33 -19.94
N LYS A 257 -2.35 6.95 -20.97
CA LYS A 257 -2.04 5.84 -21.89
C LYS A 257 -1.58 6.33 -23.29
N ALA A 258 -1.54 7.64 -23.52
CA ALA A 258 -1.34 8.25 -24.83
C ALA A 258 0.14 8.29 -25.15
N ASN A 259 0.66 7.13 -25.53
CA ASN A 259 1.83 7.04 -26.39
C ASN A 259 1.76 5.83 -27.33
N ILE A 260 0.60 5.20 -27.52
CA ILE A 260 0.43 4.12 -28.52
C ILE A 260 -0.85 4.33 -29.34
N ASP A 261 -0.69 4.25 -30.65
CA ASP A 261 -1.76 4.17 -31.63
C ASP A 261 -2.39 2.80 -31.49
N ILE A 262 -3.60 2.79 -30.96
CA ILE A 262 -4.31 1.57 -30.57
C ILE A 262 -4.82 0.79 -31.79
N VAL A 263 -4.70 1.36 -33.01
CA VAL A 263 -5.03 0.69 -34.28
C VAL A 263 -3.79 0.04 -34.89
N SER A 264 -2.61 0.66 -34.75
CA SER A 264 -1.38 0.19 -35.41
C SER A 264 -0.32 -0.38 -34.46
N GLY A 265 -0.48 -0.22 -33.14
CA GLY A 265 0.53 -0.57 -32.14
C GLY A 265 1.77 0.33 -32.17
N SER A 266 1.80 1.36 -33.02
CA SER A 266 2.93 2.29 -33.15
C SER A 266 2.89 3.36 -32.07
N GLU A 267 4.03 3.95 -31.69
CA GLU A 267 4.02 5.06 -30.74
C GLU A 267 3.30 6.27 -31.34
N LEU A 268 2.24 6.76 -30.67
CA LEU A 268 1.65 8.05 -31.03
C LEU A 268 2.63 9.18 -30.68
N PRO A 269 2.60 10.32 -31.40
CA PRO A 269 3.36 11.49 -31.01
C PRO A 269 3.05 11.82 -29.56
N ARG A 270 4.10 12.01 -28.75
CA ARG A 270 3.96 12.42 -27.34
C ARG A 270 2.98 13.58 -27.26
N LEU A 271 1.84 13.37 -26.61
CA LEU A 271 1.04 14.52 -26.17
C LEU A 271 1.96 15.34 -25.26
N PRO A 272 1.87 16.69 -25.28
CA PRO A 272 2.76 17.52 -24.48
C PRO A 272 2.72 17.03 -23.02
N ASP A 273 3.92 16.75 -22.47
CA ASP A 273 4.23 16.21 -21.14
C ASP A 273 3.66 17.10 -20.01
N THR A 274 2.35 17.30 -19.98
CA THR A 274 1.71 18.27 -19.10
C THR A 274 1.38 17.66 -17.74
N GLY A 275 1.40 16.33 -17.64
CA GLY A 275 1.08 15.59 -16.42
C GLY A 275 -0.35 15.79 -15.92
N SER A 276 -0.82 14.90 -15.06
CA SER A 276 -2.19 14.90 -14.54
C SER A 276 -2.24 14.71 -13.03
N GLY A 277 -3.31 15.20 -12.42
CA GLY A 277 -3.66 14.83 -11.05
C GLY A 277 -4.14 13.37 -10.96
N SER A 278 -4.15 12.83 -9.75
CA SER A 278 -4.54 11.44 -9.47
C SER A 278 -5.53 11.36 -8.31
N ILE A 279 -6.38 10.33 -8.34
CA ILE A 279 -7.12 9.86 -7.18
C ILE A 279 -6.58 8.48 -6.80
N ILE A 280 -6.29 8.30 -5.53
CA ILE A 280 -5.94 7.02 -4.92
C ILE A 280 -7.10 6.63 -4.01
N ALA A 281 -7.78 5.53 -4.35
CA ALA A 281 -8.85 4.99 -3.53
C ALA A 281 -8.34 3.76 -2.77
N ILE A 282 -8.43 3.78 -1.43
CA ILE A 282 -7.90 2.73 -0.56
C ILE A 282 -9.04 2.08 0.20
N ASP A 283 -9.15 0.74 0.20
CA ASP A 283 -10.12 0.07 1.09
C ASP A 283 -9.78 0.43 2.56
N PRO A 284 -10.69 1.11 3.27
CA PRO A 284 -10.41 1.62 4.61
C PRO A 284 -10.17 0.53 5.65
N ARG A 285 -10.42 -0.73 5.32
CA ARG A 285 -10.23 -1.88 6.20
C ARG A 285 -8.85 -2.52 6.06
N ILE A 286 -8.03 -2.06 5.11
CA ILE A 286 -6.70 -2.61 4.91
C ILE A 286 -5.81 -2.27 6.10
N SER A 287 -5.14 -3.31 6.58
CA SER A 287 -4.09 -3.28 7.58
C SER A 287 -2.79 -3.85 7.02
N ASP A 288 -1.71 -3.75 7.78
CA ASP A 288 -0.43 -4.37 7.47
C ASP A 288 -0.51 -5.90 7.36
N ALA A 289 -1.56 -6.51 7.91
CA ALA A 289 -1.83 -7.93 7.83
C ALA A 289 -2.78 -8.30 6.68
N SER A 290 -3.31 -7.33 5.93
CA SER A 290 -4.40 -7.57 4.99
C SER A 290 -3.94 -8.07 3.62
N PHE A 291 -2.70 -7.76 3.21
CA PHE A 291 -2.19 -8.07 1.89
C PHE A 291 -0.77 -8.62 1.95
N VAL A 292 -0.51 -9.58 1.06
CA VAL A 292 0.83 -10.10 0.80
C VAL A 292 1.13 -10.03 -0.68
N ALA A 293 2.34 -9.61 -0.99
CA ALA A 293 2.91 -9.76 -2.33
C ALA A 293 3.68 -11.08 -2.41
N PHE A 294 4.35 -11.34 -3.53
CA PHE A 294 5.15 -12.54 -3.71
C PHE A 294 6.56 -12.20 -4.20
N ASP A 295 7.54 -13.03 -3.84
CA ASP A 295 8.87 -13.00 -4.44
C ASP A 295 8.91 -13.82 -5.74
N GLY A 296 10.09 -13.90 -6.38
CA GLY A 296 10.29 -14.67 -7.62
C GLY A 296 10.11 -16.18 -7.46
N LEU A 297 10.11 -16.69 -6.23
CA LEU A 297 9.86 -18.09 -5.87
C LEU A 297 8.42 -18.29 -5.35
N LYS A 298 7.58 -17.26 -5.52
CA LYS A 298 6.19 -17.17 -5.06
C LYS A 298 6.04 -17.26 -3.53
N ASN A 299 7.09 -17.07 -2.74
CA ASN A 299 6.94 -16.98 -1.29
C ASN A 299 6.21 -15.69 -0.92
N PRO A 300 5.29 -15.73 0.05
CA PRO A 300 4.55 -14.54 0.44
C PRO A 300 5.47 -13.55 1.15
N LEU A 301 5.34 -12.29 0.76
CA LEU A 301 6.01 -11.15 1.33
C LEU A 301 4.98 -10.27 2.02
N VAL A 302 5.29 -9.82 3.23
CA VAL A 302 4.46 -8.81 3.90
C VAL A 302 4.41 -7.55 3.03
N THR A 303 3.21 -6.98 2.88
CA THR A 303 3.03 -5.71 2.18
C THR A 303 2.22 -4.78 3.07
N PRO A 304 2.91 -4.00 3.94
CA PRO A 304 2.28 -3.08 4.86
C PRO A 304 1.42 -2.03 4.17
N LEU A 305 0.49 -1.41 4.90
CA LEU A 305 -0.40 -0.39 4.35
C LEU A 305 0.39 0.80 3.76
N PHE A 306 1.45 1.27 4.45
CA PHE A 306 2.25 2.38 3.92
C PHE A 306 2.91 2.04 2.58
N LEU A 307 3.30 0.78 2.36
CA LEU A 307 3.92 0.35 1.12
C LEU A 307 2.87 0.21 0.01
N THR A 308 1.68 -0.29 0.34
CA THR A 308 0.53 -0.27 -0.58
C THR A 308 0.22 1.16 -1.03
N ILE A 309 0.22 2.12 -0.10
CA ILE A 309 0.02 3.54 -0.43
C ILE A 309 1.20 4.08 -1.25
N ALA A 310 2.43 3.71 -0.94
CA ALA A 310 3.60 4.16 -1.68
C ALA A 310 3.59 3.68 -3.14
N HIS A 311 3.17 2.44 -3.38
CA HIS A 311 2.97 1.88 -4.72
C HIS A 311 2.01 2.76 -5.54
N GLU A 312 0.84 3.07 -4.97
CA GLU A 312 -0.13 3.96 -5.61
C GLU A 312 0.38 5.40 -5.80
N LEU A 313 1.19 5.90 -4.87
CA LEU A 313 1.81 7.23 -4.99
C LEU A 313 2.87 7.29 -6.09
N ILE A 314 3.58 6.18 -6.36
CA ILE A 314 4.52 6.10 -7.48
C ILE A 314 3.75 6.18 -8.82
N HIS A 315 2.62 5.50 -8.96
CA HIS A 315 1.73 5.71 -10.10
C HIS A 315 1.27 7.16 -10.21
N ALA A 316 0.86 7.77 -9.09
CA ALA A 316 0.46 9.17 -9.09
C ALA A 316 1.61 10.11 -9.50
N LEU A 317 2.85 9.76 -9.18
CA LEU A 317 4.04 10.49 -9.58
C LEU A 317 4.29 10.36 -11.08
N HIS A 318 4.20 9.14 -11.64
CA HIS A 318 4.31 8.93 -13.08
C HIS A 318 3.23 9.71 -13.84
N ASN A 319 1.99 9.69 -13.35
CA ASN A 319 0.89 10.51 -13.87
C ASN A 319 1.21 12.00 -13.80
N ALA A 320 1.74 12.48 -12.67
CA ALA A 320 2.08 13.88 -12.48
C ALA A 320 3.18 14.37 -13.44
N TYR A 321 4.11 13.48 -13.82
CA TYR A 321 5.13 13.74 -14.84
C TYR A 321 4.67 13.47 -16.28
N GLY A 322 3.47 12.89 -16.48
CA GLY A 322 3.02 12.45 -17.81
C GLY A 322 3.85 11.28 -18.37
N THR A 323 4.50 10.50 -17.50
CA THR A 323 5.39 9.40 -17.89
C THR A 323 4.76 8.02 -17.78
N SER A 324 3.48 7.93 -17.37
CA SER A 324 2.81 6.64 -17.18
C SER A 324 2.74 5.81 -18.47
N ARG A 325 2.97 4.49 -18.36
CA ARG A 325 3.15 3.61 -19.53
C ARG A 325 2.25 2.37 -19.50
N GLY A 326 1.12 2.43 -20.18
CA GLY A 326 0.20 1.29 -20.33
C GLY A 326 0.64 0.17 -21.31
N MET A 327 1.92 0.08 -21.72
CA MET A 327 2.35 -0.88 -22.75
C MET A 327 2.22 -2.34 -22.32
N PHE A 328 2.08 -3.23 -23.33
CA PHE A 328 2.05 -4.70 -23.37
C PHE A 328 2.27 -5.45 -22.05
N PRO A 329 1.50 -6.54 -21.79
CA PRO A 329 1.74 -7.35 -20.62
C PRO A 329 3.18 -7.86 -20.60
N LEU A 330 3.95 -7.33 -19.64
CA LEU A 330 5.15 -7.99 -19.18
C LEU A 330 4.67 -9.17 -18.34
N CYS A 331 5.13 -10.37 -18.68
CA CYS A 331 4.88 -11.58 -17.91
C CYS A 331 5.11 -11.28 -16.41
N ASP A 332 4.19 -11.73 -15.56
CA ASP A 332 4.08 -11.44 -14.12
C ASP A 332 3.71 -10.00 -13.68
N TYR A 333 3.89 -8.94 -14.49
CA TYR A 333 3.71 -7.53 -14.08
C TYR A 333 2.44 -6.85 -14.62
N ASN A 334 1.61 -7.53 -15.43
CA ASN A 334 0.42 -6.98 -16.12
C ASN A 334 0.70 -5.91 -17.19
N ASN A 335 1.60 -4.95 -16.97
CA ASN A 335 2.01 -3.94 -17.94
C ASN A 335 3.38 -3.31 -17.57
N ARG A 336 3.86 -2.39 -18.41
CA ARG A 336 5.12 -1.66 -18.17
C ARG A 336 5.07 -0.70 -16.97
N GLU A 337 3.97 0.00 -16.77
CA GLU A 337 3.76 0.91 -15.65
C GLU A 337 3.99 0.21 -14.30
N GLU A 338 3.39 -0.96 -14.12
CA GLU A 338 3.52 -1.79 -12.92
C GLU A 338 4.96 -2.31 -12.73
N TYR A 339 5.63 -2.68 -13.83
CA TYR A 339 7.03 -3.05 -13.78
C TYR A 339 7.92 -1.88 -13.32
N GLU A 340 7.71 -0.67 -13.86
CA GLU A 340 8.46 0.53 -13.47
C GLU A 340 8.13 0.94 -12.04
N THR A 341 6.88 0.86 -11.62
CA THR A 341 6.46 1.09 -10.23
C THR A 341 7.09 0.09 -9.26
N ILE A 342 7.20 -1.19 -9.63
CA ILE A 342 7.73 -2.23 -8.74
C ILE A 342 9.26 -2.33 -8.78
N ARG A 343 9.90 -2.21 -9.95
CA ARG A 343 11.35 -2.46 -10.16
C ARG A 343 12.12 -1.28 -10.78
N GLY A 344 11.51 -0.12 -10.97
CA GLY A 344 12.18 1.06 -11.52
C GLY A 344 13.50 1.40 -10.82
N THR A 345 14.40 2.06 -11.55
CA THR A 345 15.80 2.25 -11.14
C THR A 345 16.00 3.33 -10.08
N ASP A 346 15.13 4.34 -10.03
CA ASP A 346 15.33 5.51 -9.18
C ASP A 346 14.46 5.40 -7.92
N LEU A 347 13.15 5.43 -8.11
CA LEU A 347 12.15 5.31 -7.05
C LEU A 347 11.14 4.25 -7.47
N SER A 348 11.14 3.13 -6.76
CA SER A 348 10.22 2.01 -6.97
C SER A 348 9.77 1.43 -5.64
N GLU A 349 8.71 0.61 -5.67
CA GLU A 349 8.28 -0.17 -4.51
C GLU A 349 9.46 -0.97 -3.95
N ASN A 350 10.27 -1.64 -4.79
CA ASN A 350 11.40 -2.42 -4.30
C ASN A 350 12.51 -1.57 -3.68
N THR A 351 12.74 -0.34 -4.15
CA THR A 351 13.64 0.61 -3.48
C THR A 351 13.14 0.90 -2.06
N LEU A 352 11.85 1.15 -1.89
CA LEU A 352 11.24 1.37 -0.57
C LEU A 352 11.26 0.11 0.30
N ARG A 353 10.97 -1.06 -0.28
CA ARG A 353 11.04 -2.35 0.43
C ARG A 353 12.42 -2.57 1.04
N ALA A 354 13.48 -2.29 0.28
CA ALA A 354 14.85 -2.41 0.75
C ALA A 354 15.15 -1.52 1.97
N GLU A 355 14.72 -0.26 1.96
CA GLU A 355 14.89 0.66 3.09
C GLU A 355 14.18 0.19 4.36
N HIS A 356 13.07 -0.54 4.20
CA HIS A 356 12.29 -1.12 5.30
C HIS A 356 12.64 -2.58 5.62
N ARG A 357 13.73 -3.13 5.04
CA ARG A 357 14.16 -4.53 5.22
C ARG A 357 13.09 -5.57 4.83
N LEU A 358 12.24 -5.21 3.89
CA LEU A 358 11.25 -6.10 3.29
C LEU A 358 11.87 -6.83 2.09
N GLY A 359 11.46 -8.08 1.86
CA GLY A 359 11.89 -8.86 0.69
C GLY A 359 11.48 -8.24 -0.65
N VAL A 360 12.12 -8.64 -1.74
CA VAL A 360 11.92 -8.07 -3.08
C VAL A 360 10.65 -8.64 -3.74
N ARG A 361 9.69 -7.78 -4.07
CA ARG A 361 8.47 -8.15 -4.80
C ARG A 361 8.78 -8.49 -6.26
N PHE A 362 8.19 -9.58 -6.71
CA PHE A 362 8.19 -10.03 -8.10
C PHE A 362 6.75 -10.09 -8.63
N GLY A 363 6.52 -9.45 -9.77
CA GLY A 363 5.21 -9.35 -10.39
C GLY A 363 4.22 -8.44 -9.66
N HIS A 364 3.12 -8.15 -10.35
CA HIS A 364 1.97 -7.42 -9.82
C HIS A 364 1.05 -8.35 -9.00
N SER A 365 1.15 -9.68 -9.14
CA SER A 365 0.35 -10.59 -8.32
C SER A 365 0.50 -10.34 -6.81
N GLY A 366 -0.61 -10.39 -6.10
CA GLY A 366 -0.67 -10.42 -4.65
C GLY A 366 -2.05 -10.87 -4.18
N GLU A 367 -2.15 -11.26 -2.93
CA GLU A 367 -3.36 -11.87 -2.38
C GLU A 367 -3.76 -11.19 -1.08
N PHE A 368 -5.07 -11.13 -0.83
CA PHE A 368 -5.53 -10.86 0.52
C PHE A 368 -5.06 -11.97 1.42
N THR A 369 -4.45 -11.62 2.56
CA THR A 369 -3.91 -12.59 3.50
C THR A 369 -4.97 -13.62 3.90
N GLN A 370 -6.22 -13.22 4.11
CA GLN A 370 -7.29 -14.17 4.45
C GLN A 370 -7.55 -15.22 3.37
N ASP A 371 -7.42 -14.85 2.09
CA ASP A 371 -7.58 -15.75 0.97
C ASP A 371 -6.37 -16.67 0.84
N LEU A 372 -5.15 -16.14 1.02
CA LEU A 372 -3.94 -16.94 1.14
C LEU A 372 -4.05 -17.94 2.31
N LEU A 373 -4.50 -17.50 3.49
CA LEU A 373 -4.68 -18.37 4.65
C LEU A 373 -5.73 -19.45 4.38
N ARG A 374 -6.81 -19.11 3.65
CA ARG A 374 -7.81 -20.10 3.23
C ARG A 374 -7.23 -21.09 2.24
N TYR A 375 -6.42 -20.63 1.29
CA TYR A 375 -5.72 -21.47 0.31
C TYR A 375 -4.71 -22.40 0.98
N LEU A 376 -3.83 -21.88 1.82
CA LEU A 376 -2.79 -22.65 2.52
C LEU A 376 -3.41 -23.70 3.46
N ARG A 377 -4.47 -23.37 4.21
CA ARG A 377 -5.18 -24.35 5.05
C ARG A 377 -5.80 -25.50 4.25
N ARG A 378 -6.28 -25.23 3.03
CA ARG A 378 -6.86 -26.25 2.15
C ARG A 378 -5.80 -27.10 1.45
N ASN A 379 -4.57 -26.59 1.32
CA ASN A 379 -3.50 -27.19 0.53
C ASN A 379 -2.25 -27.57 1.34
N LEU A 380 -2.38 -27.75 2.66
CA LEU A 380 -1.30 -28.11 3.60
C LEU A 380 -0.47 -29.36 3.19
N GLN A 381 -0.97 -30.19 2.26
CA GLN A 381 -0.28 -31.39 1.76
C GLN A 381 0.27 -31.29 0.35
N VAL A 382 0.07 -30.18 -0.37
CA VAL A 382 0.63 -30.04 -1.72
C VAL A 382 2.07 -29.57 -1.55
N ARG A 383 3.01 -30.51 -1.48
CA ARG A 383 4.38 -30.25 -1.97
C ARG A 383 4.18 -29.57 -3.32
N VAL A 384 4.63 -28.33 -3.43
CA VAL A 384 4.58 -27.58 -4.69
C VAL A 384 5.28 -28.44 -5.72
N ASP A 385 4.50 -29.11 -6.54
CA ASP A 385 5.01 -29.86 -7.67
C ASP A 385 5.40 -28.79 -8.69
N GLU A 386 6.70 -28.48 -8.71
CA GLU A 386 7.31 -27.50 -9.60
C GLU A 386 6.94 -27.75 -11.08
N SER A 387 6.49 -28.96 -11.43
CA SER A 387 6.01 -29.30 -12.77
C SER A 387 4.65 -28.69 -13.16
N LEU A 388 3.81 -28.28 -12.21
CA LEU A 388 2.52 -27.63 -12.48
C LEU A 388 2.63 -26.11 -12.67
N ALA A 389 3.68 -25.48 -12.13
CA ALA A 389 3.93 -24.04 -12.28
C ALA A 389 4.38 -23.66 -13.71
N LEU A 390 4.88 -24.62 -14.51
CA LEU A 390 5.26 -24.42 -15.91
C LEU A 390 4.11 -24.58 -16.91
N LYS A 391 2.89 -24.87 -16.44
CA LYS A 391 1.74 -25.14 -17.32
C LYS A 391 0.76 -23.97 -17.50
N TYR A 392 1.00 -22.83 -16.82
CA TYR A 392 0.15 -21.65 -16.91
C TYR A 392 0.89 -20.33 -17.21
N GLY A 393 2.01 -20.42 -17.95
CA GLY A 393 2.58 -19.28 -18.69
C GLY A 393 3.42 -18.33 -17.86
#